data_AF-A0A0Q9T5V9-F1
#
_entry.id   AF-A0A0Q9T5V9-F1
#
_cell.length_a   1.000
_cell.length_b   1.000
_cell.length_c   1.000
_cell.angle_alpha   90.00
_cell.angle_beta   90.00
_cell.angle_gamma   90.00
#
_symmetry.space_group_name_H-M   'P 1'
#
loop_
_entity.id
_entity.type
_entity.pdbx_description
1 polymer ?
#
loop_
_entity_poly.entity_id
_entity_poly.type
_entity_poly.pdbx_seq_one_letter_code
_entity_poly.pdbx_strand_id
1 'polypeptide(L)'
;MPGYSRILSWSGGNDAAFVLDEHHDALLTTYDEGTAHLPHTQVMPLDAALAQSDSLGLPVVAVPIPSPGDAPLYAERMREAVNQFSPRAHIDFGDLILDDLRADREAALKRAGFCAQFPGWSVDSADRRNQITEAGIGAVVVSLDTRVRSPDLLGQSFDASFAGALTAGVDPCRQRGEFQTFVLNHPRFSFPIPWHGGDIVHEGDFAMLRPHMLWQDHPGSKPAPAGSCAGAARHPS
;
A
#
# COMPACT_ATOMS: atom_id res chain seq x y z
N MET A 1 -20.28 20.38 5.18
CA MET A 1 -20.32 19.54 3.97
C MET A 1 -20.47 18.10 4.43
N PRO A 2 -21.25 17.22 3.78
CA PRO A 2 -21.22 15.81 4.14
C PRO A 2 -19.81 15.29 3.87
N GLY A 3 -19.17 14.65 4.86
CA GLY A 3 -17.84 14.04 4.69
C GLY A 3 -17.88 12.84 3.75
N TYR A 4 -16.75 12.21 3.49
CA TYR A 4 -16.66 11.03 2.62
C TYR A 4 -17.51 9.86 3.15
N SER A 5 -18.16 9.11 2.27
CA SER A 5 -19.17 8.10 2.63
C SER A 5 -18.74 6.67 2.32
N ARG A 6 -17.92 6.48 1.27
CA ARG A 6 -17.37 5.18 0.90
C ARG A 6 -15.88 5.32 0.59
N ILE A 7 -15.09 4.97 1.59
CA ILE A 7 -13.65 5.17 1.60
C ILE A 7 -12.97 3.84 1.33
N LEU A 8 -11.99 3.84 0.44
CA LEU A 8 -11.12 2.68 0.26
C LEU A 8 -9.86 2.83 1.10
N SER A 9 -9.53 1.84 1.92
CA SER A 9 -8.20 1.73 2.51
C SER A 9 -7.19 1.44 1.39
N TRP A 10 -6.34 2.43 1.10
CA TRP A 10 -5.47 2.44 -0.06
C TRP A 10 -4.01 2.18 0.34
N SER A 11 -3.53 0.99 0.03
CA SER A 11 -2.11 0.66 0.07
C SER A 11 -1.38 1.06 -1.21
N GLY A 12 -2.09 1.22 -2.33
CA GLY A 12 -1.45 1.35 -3.64
C GLY A 12 -1.00 0.03 -4.26
N GLY A 13 -1.28 -1.09 -3.59
CA GLY A 13 -1.12 -2.44 -4.10
C GLY A 13 -2.35 -2.95 -4.87
N ASN A 14 -2.17 -4.08 -5.53
CA ASN A 14 -3.14 -4.74 -6.41
C ASN A 14 -4.44 -5.14 -5.70
N ASP A 15 -4.39 -5.58 -4.44
CA ASP A 15 -5.58 -6.02 -3.72
C ASP A 15 -6.54 -4.86 -3.40
N ALA A 16 -6.00 -3.71 -2.99
CA ALA A 16 -6.78 -2.50 -2.82
C ALA A 16 -7.32 -2.00 -4.17
N ALA A 17 -6.49 -2.00 -5.22
CA ALA A 17 -6.94 -1.61 -6.54
C ALA A 17 -8.05 -2.51 -7.09
N PHE A 18 -8.03 -3.81 -6.79
CA PHE A 18 -9.05 -4.73 -7.26
C PHE A 18 -10.45 -4.45 -6.71
N VAL A 19 -10.55 -3.98 -5.46
CA VAL A 19 -11.85 -3.69 -4.83
C VAL A 19 -12.35 -2.27 -5.15
N LEU A 20 -11.56 -1.45 -5.84
CA LEU A 20 -11.93 -0.08 -6.19
C LEU A 20 -13.03 -0.03 -7.24
N ASP A 21 -14.17 0.56 -6.89
CA ASP A 21 -15.37 0.74 -7.75
C ASP A 21 -15.86 2.20 -7.79
N GLU A 22 -16.75 2.54 -8.73
CA GLU A 22 -17.26 3.91 -8.97
C GLU A 22 -17.96 4.57 -7.77
N HIS A 23 -18.31 3.80 -6.74
CA HIS A 23 -18.98 4.31 -5.55
C HIS A 23 -18.00 4.85 -4.51
N HIS A 24 -16.71 4.54 -4.63
CA HIS A 24 -15.69 5.10 -3.75
C HIS A 24 -15.52 6.59 -3.99
N ASP A 25 -15.61 7.38 -2.92
CA ASP A 25 -15.54 8.84 -2.96
C ASP A 25 -14.27 9.41 -2.30
N ALA A 26 -13.48 8.57 -1.62
CA ALA A 26 -12.16 8.92 -1.12
C ALA A 26 -11.25 7.70 -0.91
N LEU A 27 -9.95 7.97 -0.80
CA LEU A 27 -8.93 7.03 -0.37
C LEU A 27 -8.46 7.37 1.05
N LEU A 28 -8.08 6.34 1.81
CA LEU A 28 -7.45 6.48 3.12
C LEU A 28 -6.13 5.72 3.12
N THR A 29 -5.03 6.43 3.31
CA THR A 29 -3.69 5.85 3.36
C THR A 29 -2.97 6.26 4.64
N THR A 30 -2.09 5.40 5.13
CA THR A 30 -1.18 5.69 6.24
C THR A 30 0.25 5.75 5.73
N TYR A 31 1.07 6.59 6.35
CA TYR A 31 2.50 6.68 6.04
C TYR A 31 3.30 6.85 7.32
N ASP A 32 4.53 6.35 7.32
CA ASP A 32 5.50 6.61 8.39
C ASP A 32 5.93 8.08 8.31
N GLU A 33 5.72 8.84 9.38
CA GLU A 33 5.96 10.29 9.41
C GLU A 33 7.45 10.64 9.26
N GLY A 34 8.36 9.78 9.75
CA GLY A 34 9.79 10.02 9.72
C GLY A 34 10.41 9.80 8.34
N THR A 35 9.86 8.85 7.57
CA THR A 35 10.40 8.43 6.27
C THR A 35 9.54 8.88 5.10
N ALA A 36 8.28 9.26 5.32
CA ALA A 36 7.27 9.48 4.30
C ALA A 36 7.00 8.25 3.40
N HIS A 37 7.20 7.03 3.93
CA HIS A 37 6.95 5.79 3.20
C HIS A 37 5.67 5.09 3.67
N LEU A 38 5.07 4.30 2.76
CA LEU A 38 3.89 3.51 3.05
C LEU A 38 4.29 2.27 3.89
N PRO A 39 3.67 1.99 5.05
CA PRO A 39 4.17 0.97 5.97
C PRO A 39 4.12 -0.46 5.44
N HIS A 40 3.18 -0.76 4.54
CA HIS A 40 2.95 -2.11 4.02
C HIS A 40 4.01 -2.53 2.98
N THR A 41 4.57 -1.58 2.24
CA THR A 41 5.70 -1.83 1.31
C THR A 41 7.05 -1.46 1.92
N GLN A 42 7.06 -0.53 2.88
CA GLN A 42 8.24 0.10 3.51
C GLN A 42 9.16 0.88 2.54
N VAL A 43 8.90 0.78 1.23
CA VAL A 43 9.77 1.27 0.17
C VAL A 43 9.07 2.23 -0.79
N MET A 44 7.74 2.20 -0.85
CA MET A 44 7.00 3.17 -1.66
C MET A 44 6.82 4.49 -0.90
N PRO A 45 7.23 5.64 -1.44
CA PRO A 45 6.96 6.93 -0.83
C PRO A 45 5.46 7.26 -0.90
N LEU A 46 4.98 8.10 0.02
CA LEU A 46 3.61 8.62 0.03
C LEU A 46 3.24 9.25 -1.31
N ASP A 47 4.16 9.99 -1.92
CA ASP A 47 3.97 10.64 -3.24
C ASP A 47 3.54 9.64 -4.33
N ALA A 48 3.95 8.37 -4.22
CA ALA A 48 3.50 7.32 -5.14
C ALA A 48 2.00 7.03 -5.01
N ALA A 49 1.49 6.97 -3.78
CA ALA A 49 0.06 6.81 -3.52
C ALA A 49 -0.73 8.08 -3.90
N LEU A 50 -0.14 9.28 -3.71
CA LEU A 50 -0.75 10.53 -4.14
C LEU A 50 -0.88 10.58 -5.67
N ALA A 51 0.15 10.16 -6.41
CA ALA A 51 0.09 10.08 -7.87
C ALA A 51 -1.00 9.11 -8.38
N GLN A 52 -1.19 7.98 -7.69
CA GLN A 52 -2.33 7.07 -7.96
C GLN A 52 -3.67 7.76 -7.69
N SER A 53 -3.78 8.48 -6.57
CA SER A 53 -4.99 9.26 -6.22
C SER A 53 -5.33 10.31 -7.26
N ASP A 54 -4.33 11.04 -7.74
CA ASP A 54 -4.46 12.07 -8.78
C ASP A 54 -4.94 11.44 -10.10
N SER A 55 -4.38 10.30 -10.49
CA SER A 55 -4.81 9.57 -11.69
C SER A 55 -6.26 9.06 -11.58
N LEU A 56 -6.67 8.66 -10.38
CA LEU A 56 -8.04 8.24 -10.07
C LEU A 56 -9.03 9.42 -9.99
N GLY A 57 -8.54 10.65 -9.81
CA GLY A 57 -9.38 11.80 -9.52
C GLY A 57 -10.11 11.68 -8.17
N LEU A 58 -9.55 10.92 -7.23
CA LEU A 58 -10.11 10.74 -5.88
C LEU A 58 -9.31 11.56 -4.86
N PRO A 59 -9.98 12.16 -3.86
CA PRO A 59 -9.28 12.76 -2.73
C PRO A 59 -8.68 11.67 -1.84
N VAL A 60 -7.55 11.98 -1.20
CA VAL A 60 -6.86 11.09 -0.28
C VAL A 60 -6.72 11.71 1.10
N VAL A 61 -7.14 10.95 2.11
CA VAL A 61 -6.83 11.22 3.51
C VAL A 61 -5.55 10.48 3.87
N ALA A 62 -4.43 11.21 3.88
CA ALA A 62 -3.12 10.68 4.24
C ALA A 62 -2.85 10.89 5.74
N VAL A 63 -2.66 9.79 6.48
CA VAL A 63 -2.52 9.80 7.94
C VAL A 63 -1.07 9.55 8.33
N PRO A 64 -0.38 10.54 8.94
CA PRO A 64 0.98 10.35 9.45
C PRO A 64 0.97 9.45 10.69
N ILE A 65 1.83 8.43 10.69
CA ILE A 65 2.07 7.53 11.80
C ILE A 65 3.50 7.78 12.34
N PRO A 66 3.65 8.41 13.51
CA PRO A 66 4.97 8.82 14.02
C PRO A 66 5.87 7.66 14.45
N SER A 67 5.26 6.57 14.93
CA SER A 67 5.97 5.39 15.42
C SER A 67 5.21 4.14 14.99
N PRO A 68 5.64 3.47 13.91
CA PRO A 68 5.07 2.19 13.51
C PRO A 68 5.22 1.18 14.65
N GLY A 69 4.10 0.65 15.14
CA GLY A 69 4.06 -0.31 16.27
C GLY A 69 3.48 0.24 17.56
N ASP A 70 3.29 1.57 17.69
CA ASP A 70 2.53 2.16 18.79
C ASP A 70 1.03 2.13 18.47
N ALA A 71 0.36 1.07 18.93
CA ALA A 71 -1.06 0.86 18.66
C ALA A 71 -1.98 1.96 19.23
N PRO A 72 -1.79 2.48 20.47
CA PRO A 72 -2.51 3.65 20.96
C PRO A 72 -2.38 4.88 20.06
N LEU A 73 -1.16 5.24 19.66
CA LEU A 73 -0.91 6.40 18.81
C LEU A 73 -1.51 6.21 17.42
N TYR A 74 -1.38 5.02 16.85
CA TYR A 74 -2.06 4.67 15.59
C TYR A 74 -3.57 4.87 15.68
N ALA A 75 -4.21 4.38 16.75
CA ALA A 75 -5.64 4.52 16.95
C ALA A 75 -6.06 5.99 17.10
N GLU A 76 -5.24 6.81 17.78
CA GLU A 76 -5.45 8.26 17.89
C GLU A 76 -5.42 8.95 16.52
N ARG A 77 -4.37 8.71 15.72
CA ARG A 77 -4.22 9.29 14.37
C ARG A 77 -5.37 8.89 13.45
N MET A 78 -5.80 7.63 13.51
CA MET A 78 -6.95 7.15 12.75
C MET A 78 -8.25 7.83 13.23
N ARG A 79 -8.42 8.06 14.53
CA ARG A 79 -9.57 8.79 15.09
C ARG A 79 -9.61 10.26 14.64
N GLU A 80 -8.45 10.87 14.39
CA GLU A 80 -8.38 12.21 13.82
C GLU A 80 -8.78 12.22 12.34
N ALA A 81 -8.28 11.25 11.57
CA ALA A 81 -8.56 11.11 10.14
C ALA A 81 -10.06 10.97 9.85
N VAL A 82 -10.76 10.17 10.66
CA VAL A 82 -12.19 9.91 10.47
C VAL A 82 -13.10 11.11 10.70
N ASN A 83 -12.60 12.22 11.28
CA ASN A 83 -13.38 13.46 11.39
C ASN A 83 -13.74 14.05 10.01
N GLN A 84 -13.07 13.61 8.94
CA GLN A 84 -13.35 14.00 7.56
C GLN A 84 -14.47 13.17 6.93
N PHE A 85 -14.94 12.11 7.60
CA PHE A 85 -15.90 11.16 7.06
C PHE A 85 -17.34 11.49 7.50
N SER A 86 -18.30 11.07 6.69
CA SER A 86 -19.71 11.15 7.04
C SER A 86 -20.03 10.23 8.22
N PRO A 87 -21.03 10.58 9.05
CA PRO A 87 -21.57 9.65 10.03
C PRO A 87 -22.00 8.36 9.33
N ARG A 88 -21.48 7.21 9.78
CA ARG A 88 -21.71 5.87 9.18
C ARG A 88 -21.02 5.63 7.83
N ALA A 89 -19.93 6.32 7.54
CA ALA A 89 -19.13 5.98 6.38
C ALA A 89 -18.67 4.50 6.41
N HIS A 90 -18.58 3.91 5.23
CA HIS A 90 -18.01 2.57 5.03
C HIS A 90 -16.53 2.71 4.67
N ILE A 91 -15.71 1.84 5.26
CA ILE A 91 -14.30 1.72 4.90
C ILE A 91 -14.10 0.33 4.33
N ASP A 92 -13.85 0.29 3.03
CA ASP A 92 -13.64 -0.93 2.26
C ASP A 92 -12.15 -1.30 2.32
N PHE A 93 -11.87 -2.60 2.41
CA PHE A 93 -10.55 -3.17 2.48
C PHE A 93 -10.33 -4.21 1.38
N GLY A 94 -9.11 -4.26 0.85
CA GLY A 94 -8.69 -5.24 -0.17
C GLY A 94 -8.33 -6.63 0.38
N ASP A 95 -8.31 -6.80 1.71
CA ASP A 95 -7.91 -8.03 2.39
C ASP A 95 -8.76 -9.25 1.92
N LEU A 96 -8.12 -10.42 1.78
CA LEU A 96 -8.74 -11.59 1.13
C LEU A 96 -9.18 -12.70 2.09
N ILE A 97 -8.33 -13.12 3.05
CA ILE A 97 -8.58 -14.36 3.84
C ILE A 97 -8.11 -14.36 5.31
N LEU A 98 -7.45 -13.30 5.80
CA LEU A 98 -6.90 -13.29 7.16
C LEU A 98 -7.97 -12.95 8.21
N ASP A 99 -8.73 -13.96 8.66
CA ASP A 99 -9.86 -13.78 9.59
C ASP A 99 -9.50 -12.95 10.84
N ASP A 100 -8.33 -13.18 11.43
CA ASP A 100 -7.85 -12.42 12.60
C ASP A 100 -7.65 -10.94 12.27
N LEU A 101 -7.01 -10.63 11.14
CA LEU A 101 -6.81 -9.25 10.69
C LEU A 101 -8.14 -8.55 10.40
N ARG A 102 -9.08 -9.27 9.80
CA ARG A 102 -10.44 -8.78 9.58
C ARG A 102 -11.14 -8.46 10.90
N ALA A 103 -11.12 -9.38 11.86
CA ALA A 103 -11.73 -9.17 13.17
C ALA A 103 -11.12 -7.95 13.90
N ASP A 104 -9.79 -7.78 13.83
CA ASP A 104 -9.09 -6.64 14.41
C ASP A 104 -9.51 -5.32 13.75
N ARG A 105 -9.61 -5.26 12.41
CA ARG A 105 -10.07 -4.09 11.67
C ARG A 105 -11.53 -3.76 11.99
N GLU A 106 -12.41 -4.76 12.00
CA GLU A 106 -13.82 -4.60 12.36
C GLU A 106 -13.97 -4.03 13.79
N ALA A 107 -13.23 -4.58 14.76
CA ALA A 107 -13.25 -4.12 16.14
C ALA A 107 -12.69 -2.69 16.30
N ALA A 108 -11.62 -2.35 15.57
CA ALA A 108 -11.05 -1.00 15.57
C ALA A 108 -12.03 0.03 15.00
N LEU A 109 -12.61 -0.24 13.82
CA LEU A 109 -13.53 0.69 13.16
C LEU A 109 -14.87 0.79 13.88
N LYS A 110 -15.38 -0.30 14.45
CA LYS A 110 -16.59 -0.27 15.27
C LYS A 110 -16.42 0.63 16.49
N ARG A 111 -15.26 0.60 17.17
CA ARG A 111 -14.95 1.53 18.27
C ARG A 111 -14.90 2.99 17.84
N ALA A 112 -14.53 3.25 16.58
CA ALA A 112 -14.53 4.57 15.98
C ALA A 112 -15.89 4.99 15.38
N GLY A 113 -16.90 4.12 15.37
CA GLY A 113 -18.23 4.42 14.82
C GLY A 113 -18.40 4.16 13.31
N PHE A 114 -17.51 3.39 12.70
CA PHE A 114 -17.50 3.08 11.27
C PHE A 114 -17.76 1.60 11.00
N CYS A 115 -18.09 1.30 9.74
CA CYS A 115 -18.32 -0.05 9.27
C CYS A 115 -17.18 -0.48 8.34
N ALA A 116 -16.43 -1.52 8.73
CA ALA A 116 -15.46 -2.17 7.84
C ALA A 116 -16.20 -3.03 6.82
N GLN A 117 -15.78 -3.01 5.56
CA GLN A 117 -16.27 -3.92 4.52
C GLN A 117 -15.09 -4.60 3.82
N PHE A 118 -15.32 -5.80 3.31
CA PHE A 118 -14.30 -6.61 2.64
C PHE A 118 -14.87 -7.16 1.32
N PRO A 119 -15.08 -6.30 0.30
CA PRO A 119 -15.70 -6.73 -0.96
C PRO A 119 -14.91 -7.83 -1.68
N GLY A 120 -13.60 -7.88 -1.44
CA GLY A 120 -12.68 -8.85 -2.02
C GLY A 120 -12.59 -10.19 -1.29
N TRP A 121 -13.30 -10.42 -0.18
CA TRP A 121 -13.14 -11.61 0.65
C TRP A 121 -13.51 -12.89 -0.11
N SER A 122 -12.54 -13.80 -0.35
CA SER A 122 -12.76 -15.05 -1.10
C SER A 122 -11.72 -16.11 -0.73
N VAL A 123 -12.09 -17.39 -0.85
CA VAL A 123 -11.34 -18.56 -0.36
C VAL A 123 -10.25 -19.05 -1.33
N ASP A 124 -10.25 -18.61 -2.60
CA ASP A 124 -9.26 -19.05 -3.61
C ASP A 124 -8.32 -17.92 -4.05
N SER A 125 -7.06 -18.02 -3.64
CA SER A 125 -6.00 -17.09 -3.99
C SER A 125 -5.50 -17.22 -5.43
N ALA A 126 -5.54 -18.40 -6.03
CA ALA A 126 -5.08 -18.55 -7.41
C ALA A 126 -5.98 -17.76 -8.38
N ASP A 127 -7.27 -17.69 -8.07
CA ASP A 127 -8.25 -16.96 -8.86
C ASP A 127 -8.05 -15.44 -8.80
N ARG A 128 -7.66 -14.87 -7.65
CA ARG A 128 -7.54 -13.42 -7.51
C ARG A 128 -6.48 -12.80 -8.42
N ARG A 129 -5.32 -13.43 -8.59
CA ARG A 129 -4.31 -12.91 -9.53
C ARG A 129 -4.86 -12.85 -10.96
N ASN A 130 -5.54 -13.92 -11.39
CA ASN A 130 -6.12 -13.97 -12.73
C ASN A 130 -7.20 -12.89 -12.87
N GLN A 131 -8.07 -12.73 -11.88
CA GLN A 131 -9.07 -11.66 -11.84
C GLN A 131 -8.46 -10.26 -11.94
N ILE A 132 -7.35 -9.99 -11.24
CA ILE A 132 -6.63 -8.71 -11.30
C ILE A 132 -6.09 -8.45 -12.71
N THR A 133 -5.50 -9.49 -13.33
CA THR A 133 -4.95 -9.39 -14.70
C THR A 133 -6.07 -9.19 -15.72
N GLU A 134 -7.15 -9.96 -15.61
CA GLU A 134 -8.34 -9.87 -16.48
C GLU A 134 -9.08 -8.55 -16.32
N ALA A 135 -9.06 -7.96 -15.12
CA ALA A 135 -9.56 -6.63 -14.86
C ALA A 135 -8.66 -5.51 -15.44
N GLY A 136 -7.54 -5.83 -16.08
CA GLY A 136 -6.64 -4.85 -16.69
C GLY A 136 -5.81 -4.05 -15.68
N ILE A 137 -5.65 -4.57 -14.46
CA ILE A 137 -4.87 -3.94 -13.40
C ILE A 137 -3.40 -4.35 -13.59
N GLY A 138 -2.56 -3.37 -13.90
CA GLY A 138 -1.12 -3.54 -14.06
C GLY A 138 -0.39 -3.19 -12.78
N ALA A 139 0.31 -4.16 -12.20
CA ALA A 139 1.09 -3.97 -10.98
C ALA A 139 2.49 -4.57 -11.13
N VAL A 140 3.45 -4.08 -10.36
CA VAL A 140 4.83 -4.61 -10.29
C VAL A 140 5.16 -5.06 -8.89
N VAL A 141 6.09 -6.01 -8.77
CA VAL A 141 6.56 -6.50 -7.46
C VAL A 141 7.61 -5.54 -6.90
N VAL A 142 7.38 -5.01 -5.70
CA VAL A 142 8.23 -3.98 -5.08
C VAL A 142 8.90 -4.42 -3.79
N SER A 143 8.43 -5.51 -3.17
CA SER A 143 9.08 -6.12 -2.02
C SER A 143 8.85 -7.62 -2.06
N LEU A 144 9.80 -8.41 -1.57
CA LEU A 144 9.67 -9.86 -1.42
C LEU A 144 10.54 -10.43 -0.30
N ASP A 145 10.12 -11.56 0.24
CA ASP A 145 10.89 -12.39 1.16
C ASP A 145 11.86 -13.27 0.37
N THR A 146 13.16 -13.01 0.54
CA THR A 146 14.25 -13.66 -0.17
C THR A 146 14.44 -15.13 0.21
N ARG A 147 13.85 -15.59 1.32
CA ARG A 147 13.86 -17.00 1.72
C ARG A 147 12.99 -17.87 0.80
N VAL A 148 12.00 -17.25 0.16
CA VAL A 148 10.99 -17.94 -0.66
C VAL A 148 10.97 -17.47 -2.12
N ARG A 149 11.64 -16.37 -2.47
CA ARG A 149 11.63 -15.75 -3.80
C ARG A 149 13.02 -15.21 -4.21
N SER A 150 13.34 -15.26 -5.51
CA SER A 150 14.53 -14.59 -6.05
C SER A 150 14.32 -13.07 -6.10
N PRO A 151 15.29 -12.24 -5.68
CA PRO A 151 15.30 -10.79 -5.89
C PRO A 151 15.13 -10.36 -7.35
N ASP A 152 15.46 -11.22 -8.33
CA ASP A 152 15.28 -10.93 -9.76
C ASP A 152 13.81 -10.67 -10.16
N LEU A 153 12.87 -11.06 -9.30
CA LEU A 153 11.44 -10.80 -9.48
C LEU A 153 11.04 -9.37 -9.15
N LEU A 154 11.91 -8.58 -8.49
CA LEU A 154 11.65 -7.18 -8.21
C LEU A 154 11.55 -6.38 -9.51
N GLY A 155 10.53 -5.53 -9.61
CA GLY A 155 10.22 -4.72 -10.79
C GLY A 155 9.53 -5.49 -11.92
N GLN A 156 9.37 -6.81 -11.80
CA GLN A 156 8.60 -7.57 -12.77
C GLN A 156 7.10 -7.34 -12.60
N SER A 157 6.37 -7.44 -13.72
CA SER A 157 4.90 -7.40 -13.75
C SER A 157 4.30 -8.53 -12.93
N PHE A 158 3.25 -8.23 -12.17
CA PHE A 158 2.44 -9.22 -11.47
C PHE A 158 1.40 -9.82 -12.41
N ASP A 159 1.85 -10.73 -13.26
CA ASP A 159 1.01 -11.41 -14.26
C ASP A 159 1.18 -12.96 -14.19
N ALA A 160 0.69 -13.66 -15.21
CA ALA A 160 0.82 -15.12 -15.29
C ALA A 160 2.28 -15.62 -15.34
N SER A 161 3.22 -14.83 -15.88
CA SER A 161 4.64 -15.21 -15.92
C SER A 161 5.25 -15.21 -14.52
N PHE A 162 4.80 -14.31 -13.66
CA PHE A 162 5.20 -14.27 -12.25
C PHE A 162 4.82 -15.57 -11.53
N ALA A 163 3.66 -16.15 -11.83
CA ALA A 163 3.18 -17.39 -11.22
C ALA A 163 4.06 -18.62 -11.50
N GLY A 164 4.66 -18.67 -12.69
CA GLY A 164 5.57 -19.75 -13.08
C GLY A 164 6.90 -19.73 -12.33
N ALA A 165 7.29 -18.56 -11.81
CA ALA A 165 8.51 -18.39 -11.01
C ALA A 165 8.32 -18.76 -9.53
N LEU A 166 7.13 -19.21 -9.13
CA LEU A 166 6.86 -19.52 -7.74
C LEU A 166 7.33 -20.93 -7.37
N THR A 167 8.21 -21.03 -6.37
CA THR A 167 8.57 -22.31 -5.73
C THR A 167 7.32 -22.99 -5.17
N ALA A 168 7.26 -24.33 -5.25
CA ALA A 168 6.17 -25.11 -4.67
C ALA A 168 5.99 -24.81 -3.17
N GLY A 169 4.75 -24.53 -2.75
CA GLY A 169 4.39 -24.28 -1.35
C GLY A 169 4.30 -22.81 -0.92
N VAL A 170 4.54 -21.85 -1.82
CA VAL A 170 4.36 -20.42 -1.52
C VAL A 170 2.96 -19.96 -1.94
N ASP A 171 2.31 -19.13 -1.13
CA ASP A 171 0.97 -18.61 -1.42
C ASP A 171 0.98 -17.72 -2.68
N PRO A 172 0.19 -18.03 -3.72
CA PRO A 172 0.11 -17.19 -4.91
C PRO A 172 -0.51 -15.81 -4.66
N CYS A 173 -1.20 -15.58 -3.53
CA CYS A 173 -1.84 -14.29 -3.18
C CYS A 173 -1.16 -13.45 -2.11
N ARG A 174 0.08 -13.76 -1.71
CA ARG A 174 0.83 -12.88 -0.80
C ARG A 174 0.22 -12.73 0.60
N GLN A 175 -0.73 -13.56 1.02
CA GLN A 175 -1.49 -13.31 2.26
C GLN A 175 -0.65 -13.54 3.51
N ARG A 176 0.59 -14.05 3.37
CA ARG A 176 1.57 -14.19 4.45
C ARG A 176 2.69 -13.15 4.37
N GLY A 177 2.54 -12.13 3.54
CA GLY A 177 3.53 -11.06 3.37
C GLY A 177 4.75 -11.47 2.56
N GLU A 178 4.69 -12.56 1.78
CA GLU A 178 5.85 -13.06 1.05
C GLU A 178 6.34 -12.08 -0.02
N PHE A 179 5.48 -11.16 -0.48
CA PHE A 179 5.83 -10.12 -1.45
C PHE A 179 4.77 -9.01 -1.53
N GLN A 180 5.14 -7.77 -1.86
CA GLN A 180 4.22 -6.63 -2.05
C GLN A 180 4.20 -6.13 -3.50
N THR A 181 3.07 -5.58 -3.94
CA THR A 181 2.93 -4.94 -5.26
C THR A 181 2.80 -3.43 -5.16
N PHE A 182 3.04 -2.77 -6.28
CA PHE A 182 2.60 -1.41 -6.53
C PHE A 182 1.86 -1.34 -7.88
N VAL A 183 0.68 -0.70 -7.89
CA VAL A 183 -0.18 -0.58 -9.08
C VAL A 183 0.26 0.60 -9.92
N LEU A 184 0.57 0.32 -11.18
CA LEU A 184 0.97 1.31 -12.18
C LEU A 184 -0.16 1.66 -13.12
N ASN A 185 -1.11 0.75 -13.31
CA ASN A 185 -2.23 0.93 -14.21
C ASN A 185 -3.50 0.31 -13.65
N HIS A 186 -4.62 0.99 -13.85
CA HIS A 186 -5.95 0.52 -13.48
C HIS A 186 -6.95 1.06 -14.53
N PRO A 187 -8.05 0.37 -14.87
CA PRO A 187 -9.02 0.89 -15.85
C PRO A 187 -9.61 2.27 -15.55
N ARG A 188 -9.58 2.68 -14.26
CA ARG A 188 -10.02 4.00 -13.80
C ARG A 188 -8.90 5.04 -13.70
N PHE A 189 -7.65 4.67 -13.93
CA PHE A 189 -6.56 5.64 -14.02
C PHE A 189 -6.73 6.45 -15.30
N SER A 190 -6.78 7.77 -15.17
CA SER A 190 -6.77 8.68 -16.33
C SER A 190 -5.41 8.69 -17.04
N PHE A 191 -4.35 8.29 -16.34
CA PHE A 191 -3.01 8.07 -16.87
C PHE A 191 -2.25 7.00 -16.05
N PRO A 192 -1.41 6.17 -16.66
CA PRO A 192 -0.58 5.22 -15.92
C PRO A 192 0.45 5.97 -15.06
N ILE A 193 0.91 5.34 -13.97
CA ILE A 193 1.95 5.89 -13.10
C ILE A 193 3.32 5.58 -13.72
N PRO A 194 4.08 6.59 -14.17
CA PRO A 194 5.35 6.36 -14.84
C PRO A 194 6.46 6.09 -13.83
N TRP A 195 7.32 5.11 -14.13
CA TRP A 195 8.45 4.72 -13.29
C TRP A 195 9.58 4.15 -14.16
N HIS A 196 10.80 4.10 -13.64
CA HIS A 196 11.93 3.49 -14.33
C HIS A 196 12.86 2.71 -13.39
N GLY A 197 12.70 1.40 -13.32
CA GLY A 197 13.57 0.57 -12.48
C GLY A 197 13.69 1.11 -11.06
N GLY A 198 14.83 0.88 -10.42
CA GLY A 198 15.10 1.40 -9.09
C GLY A 198 16.27 0.69 -8.42
N ASP A 199 16.59 1.13 -7.22
CA ASP A 199 17.62 0.51 -6.39
C ASP A 199 17.03 -0.64 -5.57
N ILE A 200 17.72 -1.77 -5.56
CA ILE A 200 17.35 -2.89 -4.69
C ILE A 200 18.04 -2.73 -3.35
N VAL A 201 17.25 -2.82 -2.28
CA VAL A 201 17.72 -2.68 -0.90
C VAL A 201 17.29 -3.90 -0.11
N HIS A 202 18.18 -4.37 0.76
CA HIS A 202 17.93 -5.52 1.62
C HIS A 202 17.76 -5.09 3.07
N GLU A 203 16.73 -5.62 3.71
CA GLU A 203 16.48 -5.44 5.14
C GLU A 203 16.04 -6.77 5.75
N GLY A 204 16.91 -7.36 6.57
CA GLY A 204 16.72 -8.72 7.06
C GLY A 204 16.55 -9.72 5.92
N ASP A 205 15.43 -10.45 5.95
CA ASP A 205 15.08 -11.46 4.94
C ASP A 205 14.37 -10.86 3.71
N PHE A 206 14.14 -9.54 3.67
CA PHE A 206 13.41 -8.88 2.60
C PHE A 206 14.32 -8.18 1.61
N ALA A 207 13.96 -8.25 0.33
CA ALA A 207 14.51 -7.40 -0.74
C ALA A 207 13.40 -6.47 -1.25
N MET A 208 13.72 -5.20 -1.41
CA MET A 208 12.79 -4.14 -1.77
C MET A 208 13.33 -3.30 -2.91
N LEU A 209 12.49 -3.01 -3.88
CA LEU A 209 12.77 -2.11 -4.99
C LEU A 209 12.34 -0.70 -4.59
N ARG A 210 13.29 0.23 -4.50
CA ARG A 210 13.05 1.68 -4.43
C ARG A 210 12.89 2.22 -5.84
N PRO A 211 11.67 2.38 -6.34
CA PRO A 211 11.50 2.75 -7.74
C PRO A 211 11.97 4.19 -7.95
N HIS A 212 12.64 4.44 -9.06
CA HIS A 212 12.86 5.80 -9.52
C HIS A 212 11.61 6.27 -10.26
N MET A 213 10.86 7.17 -9.64
CA MET A 213 9.55 7.59 -10.13
C MET A 213 9.70 8.79 -11.07
N LEU A 214 8.96 8.77 -12.18
CA LEU A 214 9.06 9.77 -13.24
C LEU A 214 7.96 10.83 -13.09
N TRP A 215 7.86 11.49 -11.94
CA TRP A 215 6.97 12.64 -11.77
C TRP A 215 7.76 13.93 -11.55
N GLN A 216 7.20 15.04 -12.02
CA GLN A 216 7.67 16.37 -11.63
C GLN A 216 7.16 16.66 -10.21
N ASP A 217 7.97 17.37 -9.42
CA ASP A 217 7.66 17.75 -8.03
C ASP A 217 6.19 18.17 -7.86
N HIS A 218 5.45 17.42 -7.03
CA HIS A 218 4.11 17.85 -6.63
C HIS A 218 4.25 19.08 -5.71
N PRO A 219 3.39 20.11 -5.81
CA PRO A 219 3.46 21.30 -4.96
C PRO A 219 3.23 21.03 -3.45
N GLY A 220 3.06 19.77 -3.03
CA GLY A 220 2.98 19.32 -1.64
C GLY A 220 4.16 18.50 -1.13
N SER A 221 5.11 18.09 -1.97
CA SER A 221 6.30 17.33 -1.53
C SER A 221 7.27 18.28 -0.83
N LYS A 222 7.24 18.32 0.51
CA LYS A 222 8.36 18.91 1.26
C LYS A 222 9.58 18.04 0.99
N PRO A 223 10.74 18.62 0.64
CA PRO A 223 11.95 17.85 0.49
C PRO A 223 12.25 17.11 1.80
N ALA A 224 12.61 15.84 1.71
CA ALA A 224 13.08 15.07 2.84
C ALA A 224 14.21 15.84 3.53
N PRO A 225 14.23 15.93 4.89
CA PRO A 225 15.33 16.58 5.57
C PRO A 225 16.63 15.87 5.21
N ALA A 226 17.62 16.63 4.74
CA ALA A 226 18.95 16.11 4.45
C ALA A 226 19.48 15.44 5.72
N GLY A 227 19.52 14.10 5.73
CA GLY A 227 20.10 13.32 6.81
C GLY A 227 21.56 13.74 6.97
N SER A 228 21.89 14.39 8.09
CA SER A 228 23.27 14.68 8.43
C SER A 228 23.97 13.37 8.80
N CYS A 229 24.57 12.72 7.81
CA CYS A 229 25.72 11.87 8.09
C CYS A 229 26.89 12.76 8.50
N ALA A 230 26.89 13.20 9.76
CA ALA A 230 28.05 13.80 10.39
C ALA A 230 28.76 12.74 11.24
N GLY A 231 29.70 12.07 10.57
CA GLY A 231 31.01 11.65 11.10
C GLY A 231 31.06 11.06 12.50
N ALA A 232 31.25 9.73 12.55
CA ALA A 232 31.95 9.08 13.64
C ALA A 232 33.34 9.72 13.83
N ALA A 233 33.47 10.60 14.83
CA ALA A 233 34.76 11.03 15.33
C ALA A 233 35.23 10.01 16.38
N ARG A 234 36.25 9.25 15.99
CA ARG A 234 37.12 8.49 16.89
C ARG A 234 37.69 9.45 17.95
N HIS A 235 37.68 9.05 19.21
CA HIS A 235 38.65 9.57 20.17
C HIS A 235 39.49 8.42 20.74
N PRO A 236 40.84 8.52 20.66
CA PRO A 236 41.74 7.65 21.37
C PRO A 236 42.04 8.24 22.76
N SER A 237 42.03 7.41 23.79
CA SER A 237 42.98 7.30 24.92
C SER A 237 42.32 6.52 26.05
#